data_AF-A0A6L8H3W9-F1
#
_entry.id   AF-A0A6L8H3W9-F1
#
_cell.length_a   1.000
_cell.length_b   1.000
_cell.length_c   1.000
_cell.angle_alpha   90.00
_cell.angle_beta   90.00
_cell.angle_gamma   90.00
#
_symmetry.space_group_name_H-M   'P 1'
#
loop_
_entity.id
_entity.type
_entity.pdbx_description
1 polymer ?
#
loop_
_entity_poly.entity_id
_entity_poly.type
_entity_poly.pdbx_seq_one_letter_code
_entity_poly.pdbx_strand_id
1 'polypeptide(L)'
;MALWDRVGLNQFVGLQPWVWVQLESAEPPGPFPFMGGVTPEVVASLHEVHGILMSAVETAISDVFARRTPVDDPAAGRRLEDAYAEVVQSRPRLRQHIRCGRNPDGTFVWEFPKDHQKSAGMHYAGLRIFNAATRQALPMGLDGPRSRGVGKLLGCLNGTRTISEIRTIVTTAGRDEEPLLHLLEQLDSHECLAVTDRSSVRTQWLDATQDRDTVHLGHAALMYRQQDRFLWFDPWLIPWFAESPVPSLWASLLPEPAAVFLTHDHDDHVDPRT
;
A
#
# COMPACT_ATOMS: atom_id res chain seq x y z
N MET A 1 -30.88 0.69 -14.07
CA MET A 1 -31.37 0.54 -12.68
C MET A 1 -30.16 0.71 -11.80
N ALA A 2 -30.22 1.61 -10.81
CA ALA A 2 -29.06 1.88 -9.97
C ALA A 2 -28.69 0.61 -9.20
N LEU A 3 -27.39 0.38 -8.98
CA LEU A 3 -26.86 -0.72 -8.15
C LEU A 3 -27.69 -0.96 -6.87
N TRP A 4 -28.08 0.15 -6.23
CA TRP A 4 -28.87 0.21 -5.01
C TRP A 4 -30.24 -0.44 -5.09
N ASP A 5 -30.87 -0.43 -6.26
CA ASP A 5 -32.22 -0.97 -6.46
C ASP A 5 -32.18 -2.48 -6.74
N ARG A 6 -31.06 -2.96 -7.29
CA ARG A 6 -30.88 -4.39 -7.61
C ARG A 6 -30.40 -5.17 -6.40
N VAL A 7 -29.55 -4.56 -5.56
CA VAL A 7 -29.00 -5.21 -4.36
C VAL A 7 -29.80 -4.77 -3.14
N GLY A 8 -30.29 -5.72 -2.34
CA GLY A 8 -31.13 -5.39 -1.18
C GLY A 8 -30.37 -4.53 -0.17
N LEU A 9 -30.99 -3.43 0.31
CA LEU A 9 -30.32 -2.44 1.18
C LEU A 9 -29.74 -3.02 2.48
N ASN A 10 -30.32 -4.12 2.98
CA ASN A 10 -29.88 -4.78 4.21
C ASN A 10 -28.84 -5.89 3.96
N GLN A 11 -28.49 -6.15 2.71
CA GLN A 11 -27.49 -7.17 2.38
C GLN A 11 -26.10 -6.62 2.64
N PHE A 12 -25.23 -7.47 3.18
CA PHE A 12 -23.82 -7.20 3.34
C PHE A 12 -23.09 -7.36 2.02
N VAL A 13 -22.12 -6.48 1.77
CA VAL A 13 -21.37 -6.45 0.51
C VAL A 13 -19.87 -6.47 0.75
N GLY A 14 -19.15 -7.22 -0.07
CA GLY A 14 -17.69 -7.21 -0.11
C GLY A 14 -17.14 -7.52 -1.49
N LEU A 15 -15.82 -7.51 -1.65
CA LEU A 15 -15.17 -8.03 -2.85
C LEU A 15 -15.15 -9.57 -2.82
N GLN A 16 -15.34 -10.17 -3.99
CA GLN A 16 -15.11 -11.61 -4.18
C GLN A 16 -13.64 -11.95 -3.83
N PRO A 17 -13.35 -13.13 -3.27
CA PRO A 17 -11.98 -13.49 -2.85
C PRO A 17 -10.95 -13.58 -3.99
N TRP A 18 -11.39 -13.70 -5.24
CA TRP A 18 -10.55 -13.76 -6.44
C TRP A 18 -10.53 -12.44 -7.22
N VAL A 19 -11.07 -11.37 -6.63
CA VAL A 19 -11.00 -10.03 -7.21
C VAL A 19 -10.01 -9.23 -6.43
N TRP A 20 -9.06 -8.57 -7.11
CA TRP A 20 -8.22 -7.56 -6.50
C TRP A 20 -8.31 -6.24 -7.19
N VAL A 21 -7.94 -5.21 -6.44
CA VAL A 21 -7.93 -3.84 -6.91
C VAL A 21 -6.54 -3.30 -6.62
N GLN A 22 -5.86 -2.82 -7.66
CA GLN A 22 -4.54 -2.23 -7.58
C GLN A 22 -4.64 -0.75 -7.91
N LEU A 23 -4.13 0.11 -7.03
CA LEU A 23 -3.98 1.52 -7.35
C LEU A 23 -2.79 1.70 -8.29
N GLU A 24 -3.00 2.38 -9.40
CA GLU A 24 -1.97 2.65 -10.41
C GLU A 24 -1.45 4.08 -10.21
N SER A 25 -0.16 4.20 -9.89
CA SER A 25 0.50 5.50 -9.89
C SER A 25 0.96 5.86 -11.30
N ALA A 26 0.82 7.15 -11.66
CA ALA A 26 1.49 7.70 -12.84
C ALA A 26 2.99 7.93 -12.60
N GLU A 27 3.42 7.88 -11.34
CA GLU A 27 4.81 7.98 -10.95
C GLU A 27 5.40 6.56 -10.81
N PRO A 28 6.61 6.30 -11.32
CA PRO A 28 7.26 5.02 -11.09
C PRO A 28 7.41 4.82 -9.57
N PRO A 29 7.32 3.57 -9.06
CA PRO A 29 7.59 3.29 -7.66
C PRO A 29 9.04 3.69 -7.38
N GLY A 30 9.22 4.88 -6.82
CA GLY A 30 10.52 5.29 -6.33
C GLY A 30 10.81 4.58 -5.00
N PRO A 31 12.07 4.55 -4.55
CA PRO A 31 12.48 3.90 -3.29
C PRO A 31 11.71 4.35 -2.03
N PHE A 32 11.07 5.50 -2.07
CA PHE A 32 10.32 6.11 -0.97
C PHE A 32 8.84 6.33 -1.36
N PRO A 33 7.98 5.30 -1.33
CA PRO A 33 6.58 5.42 -1.76
C PRO A 33 5.80 6.42 -0.89
N PHE A 34 6.06 6.48 0.41
CA PHE A 34 5.53 7.52 1.29
C PHE A 34 6.59 7.93 2.31
N MET A 35 6.59 9.21 2.71
CA MET A 35 7.45 9.67 3.80
C MET A 35 6.71 10.69 4.66
N GLY A 36 6.26 10.21 5.83
CA GLY A 36 5.66 11.07 6.84
C GLY A 36 6.69 12.03 7.42
N GLY A 37 6.28 13.28 7.65
CA GLY A 37 7.15 14.29 8.24
C GLY A 37 8.15 14.91 7.27
N VAL A 38 7.98 14.76 5.96
CA VAL A 38 8.89 15.26 4.92
C VAL A 38 8.07 15.83 3.76
N THR A 39 8.53 16.91 3.13
CA THR A 39 7.79 17.57 2.05
C THR A 39 7.95 16.84 0.72
N PRO A 40 6.97 16.90 -0.20
CA PRO A 40 7.06 16.25 -1.51
C PRO A 40 8.31 16.64 -2.32
N GLU A 41 8.77 17.90 -2.24
CA GLU A 41 9.94 18.38 -2.96
C GLU A 41 11.25 17.76 -2.46
N VAL A 42 11.34 17.54 -1.14
CA VAL A 42 12.47 16.85 -0.53
C VAL A 42 12.45 15.38 -0.93
N VAL A 43 11.30 14.72 -0.87
CA VAL A 43 11.16 13.31 -1.29
C VAL A 43 11.47 13.12 -2.77
N ALA A 44 11.02 14.02 -3.65
CA ALA A 44 11.40 14.00 -5.07
C ALA A 44 12.92 14.11 -5.26
N SER A 45 13.61 14.89 -4.42
CA SER A 45 15.08 15.00 -4.48
C SER A 45 15.77 13.73 -3.98
N LEU A 46 15.23 13.07 -2.94
CA LEU A 46 15.71 11.78 -2.46
C LEU A 46 15.54 10.69 -3.53
N HIS A 47 14.39 10.66 -4.20
CA HIS A 47 14.11 9.79 -5.34
C HIS A 47 15.09 10.05 -6.50
N GLU A 48 15.36 11.31 -6.83
CA GLU A 48 16.31 11.65 -7.89
C GLU A 48 17.71 11.13 -7.58
N VAL A 49 18.23 11.36 -6.37
CA VAL A 49 19.57 10.87 -5.98
C VAL A 49 19.65 9.36 -6.09
N HIS A 50 18.67 8.65 -5.52
CA HIS A 50 18.69 7.19 -5.52
C HIS A 50 18.45 6.63 -6.92
N GLY A 51 17.56 7.22 -7.71
CA GLY A 51 17.31 6.83 -9.10
C GLY A 51 18.57 6.94 -9.97
N ILE A 52 19.39 7.97 -9.75
CA ILE A 52 20.69 8.12 -10.44
C ILE A 52 21.66 7.01 -10.05
N LEU A 53 21.68 6.60 -8.78
CA LEU A 53 22.62 5.60 -8.26
C LEU A 53 22.12 4.16 -8.36
N MET A 54 20.83 3.95 -8.64
CA MET A 54 20.16 2.65 -8.54
C MET A 54 20.92 1.55 -9.26
N SER A 55 21.22 1.74 -10.55
CA SER A 55 21.91 0.71 -11.35
C SER A 55 23.30 0.38 -10.80
N ALA A 56 24.03 1.37 -10.29
CA ALA A 56 25.36 1.16 -9.70
C ALA A 56 25.25 0.42 -8.35
N VAL A 57 24.25 0.76 -7.54
CA VAL A 57 23.96 0.09 -6.27
C VAL A 57 23.55 -1.36 -6.51
N GLU A 58 22.64 -1.64 -7.44
CA GLU A 58 22.22 -2.98 -7.82
C GLU A 58 23.39 -3.83 -8.33
N THR A 59 24.26 -3.23 -9.14
CA THR A 59 25.48 -3.90 -9.62
C THR A 59 26.41 -4.25 -8.47
N ALA A 60 26.65 -3.32 -7.54
CA ALA A 60 27.48 -3.55 -6.37
C ALA A 60 26.89 -4.65 -5.46
N ILE A 61 25.57 -4.67 -5.25
CA ILE A 61 24.86 -5.72 -4.52
C ILE A 61 25.04 -7.08 -5.23
N SER A 62 24.85 -7.12 -6.55
CA SER A 62 25.06 -8.33 -7.36
C SER A 62 26.50 -8.85 -7.28
N ASP A 63 27.49 -7.96 -7.29
CA ASP A 63 28.90 -8.32 -7.12
C ASP A 63 29.18 -8.96 -5.75
N VAL A 64 28.55 -8.45 -4.69
CA VAL A 64 28.65 -9.03 -3.35
C VAL A 64 28.02 -10.42 -3.32
N PHE A 65 26.81 -10.60 -3.84
CA PHE A 65 26.15 -11.92 -3.90
C PHE A 65 26.91 -12.93 -4.77
N ALA A 66 27.48 -12.47 -5.88
CA ALA A 66 28.31 -13.29 -6.77
C ALA A 66 29.74 -13.51 -6.25
N ARG A 67 30.06 -13.01 -5.06
CA ARG A 67 31.39 -13.10 -4.42
C ARG A 67 32.53 -12.49 -5.25
N ARG A 68 32.20 -11.53 -6.12
CA ARG A 68 33.18 -10.69 -6.84
C ARG A 68 33.72 -9.57 -5.94
N THR A 69 32.95 -9.17 -4.94
CA THR A 69 33.33 -8.20 -3.92
C THR A 69 33.09 -8.79 -2.52
N PRO A 70 34.03 -8.65 -1.56
CA PRO A 70 33.80 -9.07 -0.17
C PRO A 70 32.69 -8.26 0.48
N VAL A 71 31.83 -8.93 1.27
CA VAL A 71 30.77 -8.27 2.08
C VAL A 71 31.38 -7.32 3.11
N ASP A 72 32.57 -7.66 3.60
CA ASP A 72 33.29 -6.99 4.67
C ASP A 72 34.36 -6.00 4.17
N ASP A 73 34.32 -5.58 2.90
CA ASP A 73 35.22 -4.55 2.40
C ASP A 73 34.99 -3.23 3.17
N PRO A 74 35.95 -2.79 4.01
CA PRO A 74 35.79 -1.60 4.84
C PRO A 74 35.69 -0.30 4.01
N ALA A 75 36.12 -0.32 2.75
CA ALA A 75 36.01 0.82 1.86
C ALA A 75 34.67 0.89 1.11
N ALA A 76 33.85 -0.17 1.14
CA ALA A 76 32.57 -0.20 0.41
C ALA A 76 31.59 0.88 0.90
N GLY A 77 31.40 0.98 2.21
CA GLY A 77 30.54 2.02 2.81
C GLY A 77 31.02 3.43 2.45
N ARG A 78 32.34 3.66 2.52
CA ARG A 78 32.93 4.95 2.16
C ARG A 78 32.69 5.33 0.70
N ARG A 79 32.87 4.39 -0.24
CA ARG A 79 32.64 4.64 -1.67
C ARG A 79 31.17 4.94 -1.95
N LEU A 80 30.25 4.26 -1.28
CA LEU A 80 28.82 4.53 -1.40
C LEU A 80 28.48 5.95 -0.92
N GLU A 81 28.94 6.30 0.29
CA GLU A 81 28.76 7.63 0.88
C GLU A 81 29.33 8.75 -0.02
N ASP A 82 30.53 8.54 -0.56
CA ASP A 82 31.20 9.51 -1.44
C ASP A 82 30.44 9.68 -2.78
N ALA A 83 29.88 8.59 -3.34
CA ALA A 83 29.05 8.64 -4.55
C ALA A 83 27.73 9.41 -4.32
N TYR A 84 27.07 9.19 -3.19
CA TYR A 84 25.88 9.96 -2.80
C TYR A 84 26.20 11.44 -2.62
N ALA A 85 27.33 11.77 -1.98
CA ALA A 85 27.79 13.14 -1.83
C ALA A 85 28.08 13.80 -3.18
N GLU A 86 28.73 13.11 -4.10
CA GLU A 86 29.03 13.61 -5.44
C GLU A 86 27.74 13.93 -6.24
N VAL A 87 26.75 13.04 -6.21
CA VAL A 87 25.46 13.25 -6.89
C VAL A 87 24.74 14.49 -6.37
N VAL A 88 24.68 14.63 -5.04
CA VAL A 88 24.05 15.80 -4.40
C VAL A 88 24.84 17.07 -4.71
N GLN A 89 26.16 17.06 -4.56
CA GLN A 89 27.00 18.27 -4.71
C GLN A 89 27.03 18.80 -6.15
N SER A 90 26.98 17.90 -7.14
CA SER A 90 26.98 18.25 -8.57
C SER A 90 25.67 18.90 -9.05
N ARG A 91 24.59 18.88 -8.25
CA ARG A 91 23.25 19.37 -8.65
C ARG A 91 22.73 20.45 -7.71
N PRO A 92 22.60 21.72 -8.16
CA PRO A 92 22.12 22.82 -7.32
C PRO A 92 20.77 22.58 -6.66
N ARG A 93 19.81 21.95 -7.35
CA ARG A 93 18.47 21.64 -6.80
C ARG A 93 18.55 20.66 -5.63
N LEU A 94 19.36 19.61 -5.74
CA LEU A 94 19.51 18.62 -4.68
C LEU A 94 20.13 19.23 -3.42
N ARG A 95 21.13 20.11 -3.58
CA ARG A 95 21.74 20.84 -2.44
C ARG A 95 20.79 21.76 -1.68
N GLN A 96 19.67 22.16 -2.29
CA GLN A 96 18.66 22.96 -1.59
C GLN A 96 17.87 22.11 -0.59
N HIS A 97 17.78 20.80 -0.81
CA HIS A 97 16.95 19.90 -0.03
C HIS A 97 17.75 18.87 0.78
N ILE A 98 18.97 18.55 0.36
CA ILE A 98 19.80 17.49 0.93
C ILE A 98 21.17 18.06 1.26
N ARG A 99 21.55 17.96 2.53
CA ARG A 99 22.92 18.15 2.99
C ARG A 99 23.59 16.78 3.01
N CYS A 100 24.47 16.56 2.04
CA CYS A 100 25.21 15.31 1.89
C CYS A 100 26.72 15.56 1.73
N GLY A 101 27.54 14.83 2.48
CA GLY A 101 28.99 14.92 2.39
C GLY A 101 29.69 14.48 3.68
N ARG A 102 30.97 14.82 3.82
CA ARG A 102 31.72 14.56 5.05
C ARG A 102 32.01 15.85 5.79
N ASN A 103 31.86 15.80 7.10
CA ASN A 103 32.39 16.81 7.99
C ASN A 103 33.93 16.76 8.03
N PRO A 104 34.60 17.82 8.53
CA PRO A 104 36.05 17.84 8.67
C PRO A 104 36.63 16.72 9.54
N ASP A 105 35.83 16.16 10.46
CA ASP A 105 36.21 15.02 11.32
C ASP A 105 36.07 13.65 10.62
N GLY A 106 35.65 13.63 9.35
CA GLY A 106 35.47 12.43 8.55
C GLY A 106 34.08 11.78 8.67
N THR A 107 33.23 12.27 9.58
CA THR A 107 31.86 11.75 9.74
C THR A 107 31.02 12.06 8.50
N PHE A 108 30.30 11.06 7.99
CA PHE A 108 29.36 11.25 6.89
C PHE A 108 28.06 11.88 7.40
N VAL A 109 27.55 12.84 6.62
CA VAL A 109 26.31 13.56 6.89
C VAL A 109 25.35 13.30 5.73
N TRP A 110 24.14 12.88 6.09
CA TRP A 110 23.00 12.79 5.20
C TRP A 110 21.79 13.36 5.94
N GLU A 111 21.47 14.62 5.66
CA GLU A 111 20.40 15.35 6.34
C GLU A 111 19.50 16.04 5.32
N PHE A 112 18.21 16.11 5.65
CA PHE A 112 17.21 16.84 4.87
C PHE A 112 16.14 17.42 5.82
N PRO A 113 15.46 18.51 5.43
CA PRO A 113 14.42 19.11 6.25
C PRO A 113 13.28 18.14 6.56
N LYS A 114 12.88 18.09 7.84
CA LYS A 114 11.69 17.37 8.31
C LYS A 114 10.65 18.39 8.75
N ASP A 115 9.40 18.14 8.39
CA ASP A 115 8.23 18.91 8.79
C ASP A 115 7.12 17.94 9.18
N HIS A 116 6.91 17.77 10.50
CA HIS A 116 5.92 16.85 11.06
C HIS A 116 4.48 17.14 10.65
N GLN A 117 4.20 18.32 10.07
CA GLN A 117 2.87 18.66 9.55
C GLN A 117 2.70 18.34 8.06
N LYS A 118 3.77 17.90 7.39
CA LYS A 118 3.75 17.55 5.97
C LYS A 118 4.07 16.07 5.77
N SER A 119 3.61 15.54 4.66
CA SER A 119 3.92 14.17 4.24
C SER A 119 3.93 14.14 2.72
N ALA A 120 4.93 13.48 2.15
CA ALA A 120 4.87 13.07 0.76
C ALA A 120 4.09 11.76 0.69
N GLY A 121 3.05 11.72 -0.12
CA GLY A 121 2.27 10.52 -0.38
C GLY A 121 2.22 10.24 -1.88
N MET A 122 1.88 9.00 -2.24
CA MET A 122 1.69 8.63 -3.63
C MET A 122 0.43 9.28 -4.20
N HIS A 123 0.54 9.76 -5.44
CA HIS A 123 -0.60 10.10 -6.26
C HIS A 123 -0.92 8.93 -7.18
N TYR A 124 -2.12 8.40 -7.05
CA TYR A 124 -2.63 7.37 -7.95
C TYR A 124 -3.44 8.01 -9.05
N ALA A 125 -3.07 7.74 -10.29
CA ALA A 125 -3.72 8.24 -11.50
C ALA A 125 -4.74 7.26 -12.06
N GLY A 126 -4.75 6.04 -11.55
CA GLY A 126 -5.66 5.01 -11.98
C GLY A 126 -5.87 3.92 -10.95
N LEU A 127 -6.69 2.98 -11.35
CA LEU A 127 -7.10 1.81 -10.61
C LEU A 127 -7.25 0.68 -11.62
N ARG A 128 -6.68 -0.48 -11.30
CA ARG A 128 -6.90 -1.70 -12.05
C ARG A 128 -7.67 -2.69 -11.19
N ILE A 129 -8.90 -3.00 -11.61
CA ILE A 129 -9.67 -4.10 -11.03
C ILE A 129 -9.33 -5.35 -11.82
N PHE A 130 -9.04 -6.45 -11.14
CA PHE A 130 -8.84 -7.73 -11.78
C PHE A 130 -9.77 -8.76 -11.18
N ASN A 131 -10.50 -9.49 -12.03
CA ASN A 131 -11.31 -10.64 -11.64
C ASN A 131 -10.65 -11.89 -12.19
N ALA A 132 -10.04 -12.69 -11.31
CA ALA A 132 -9.33 -13.89 -11.73
C ALA A 132 -10.22 -15.02 -12.25
N ALA A 133 -11.43 -15.15 -11.72
CA ALA A 133 -12.35 -16.19 -12.17
C ALA A 133 -12.72 -15.99 -13.65
N THR A 134 -12.92 -14.74 -14.06
CA THR A 134 -13.26 -14.38 -15.45
C THR A 134 -12.04 -14.00 -16.29
N ARG A 135 -10.85 -13.88 -15.68
CA ARG A 135 -9.61 -13.37 -16.29
C ARG A 135 -9.77 -11.99 -16.93
N GLN A 136 -10.56 -11.13 -16.29
CA GLN A 136 -10.81 -9.78 -16.77
C GLN A 136 -9.97 -8.76 -15.99
N ALA A 137 -9.39 -7.80 -16.71
CA ALA A 137 -8.70 -6.66 -16.15
C ALA A 137 -9.40 -5.38 -16.63
N LEU A 138 -9.75 -4.49 -15.69
CA LEU A 138 -10.54 -3.29 -15.93
C LEU A 138 -9.74 -2.08 -15.47
N PRO A 139 -9.17 -1.30 -16.39
CA PRO A 139 -8.54 -0.04 -16.05
C PRO A 139 -9.61 1.03 -15.79
N MET A 140 -9.40 1.82 -14.75
CA MET A 140 -10.22 2.97 -14.40
C MET A 140 -9.31 4.15 -14.07
N GLY A 141 -9.45 5.26 -14.77
CA GLY A 141 -8.72 6.49 -14.47
C GLY A 141 -9.24 7.17 -13.20
N LEU A 142 -8.35 7.79 -12.44
CA LEU A 142 -8.67 8.68 -11.34
C LEU A 142 -8.26 10.10 -11.71
N ASP A 143 -9.22 11.03 -11.92
CA ASP A 143 -8.84 12.43 -12.12
C ASP A 143 -8.58 13.12 -10.77
N GLY A 144 -7.30 13.39 -10.46
CA GLY A 144 -6.89 14.13 -9.26
C GLY A 144 -6.78 13.27 -8.00
N PRO A 145 -6.68 13.88 -6.79
CA PRO A 145 -6.34 13.18 -5.54
C PRO A 145 -7.54 12.43 -4.92
N ARG A 146 -8.25 11.62 -5.74
CA ARG A 146 -9.44 10.84 -5.36
C ARG A 146 -9.11 9.54 -4.61
N SER A 147 -7.82 9.22 -4.47
CA SER A 147 -7.32 7.97 -3.89
C SER A 147 -7.86 7.70 -2.48
N ARG A 148 -8.08 8.73 -1.66
CA ARG A 148 -8.61 8.57 -0.30
C ARG A 148 -10.06 8.08 -0.28
N GLY A 149 -10.93 8.65 -1.11
CA GLY A 149 -12.33 8.24 -1.22
C GLY A 149 -12.44 6.81 -1.73
N VAL A 150 -11.64 6.48 -2.76
CA VAL A 150 -11.52 5.14 -3.34
C VAL A 150 -11.04 4.13 -2.30
N GLY A 151 -9.92 4.41 -1.62
CA GLY A 151 -9.38 3.53 -0.57
C GLY A 151 -10.36 3.33 0.58
N LYS A 152 -11.06 4.40 1.01
CA LYS A 152 -12.11 4.29 2.04
C LYS A 152 -13.25 3.37 1.59
N LEU A 153 -13.73 3.53 0.34
CA LEU A 153 -14.79 2.69 -0.20
C LEU A 153 -14.34 1.23 -0.29
N LEU A 154 -13.17 0.96 -0.89
CA LEU A 154 -12.62 -0.40 -1.03
C LEU A 154 -12.43 -1.08 0.33
N GLY A 155 -11.92 -0.35 1.33
CA GLY A 155 -11.79 -0.85 2.71
C GLY A 155 -13.13 -1.20 3.38
N CYS A 156 -14.25 -0.64 2.90
CA CYS A 156 -15.58 -1.00 3.35
C CYS A 156 -16.18 -2.20 2.61
N LEU A 157 -15.58 -2.63 1.49
CA LEU A 157 -16.00 -3.81 0.72
C LEU A 157 -15.36 -5.10 1.26
N ASN A 158 -15.47 -5.29 2.57
CA ASN A 158 -14.93 -6.46 3.28
C ASN A 158 -16.04 -7.40 3.81
N GLY A 159 -17.30 -7.18 3.43
CA GLY A 159 -18.42 -8.01 3.86
C GLY A 159 -18.94 -7.71 5.27
N THR A 160 -18.50 -6.63 5.92
CA THR A 160 -19.02 -6.21 7.25
C THR A 160 -20.05 -5.08 7.18
N ARG A 161 -20.17 -4.41 6.03
CA ARG A 161 -21.07 -3.27 5.80
C ARG A 161 -22.27 -3.68 4.96
N THR A 162 -23.44 -3.12 5.26
CA THR A 162 -24.61 -3.27 4.41
C THR A 162 -24.59 -2.33 3.21
N ILE A 163 -25.35 -2.64 2.18
CA ILE A 163 -25.55 -1.75 1.01
C ILE A 163 -26.05 -0.37 1.44
N SER A 164 -26.92 -0.28 2.45
CA SER A 164 -27.36 1.03 2.96
C SER A 164 -26.20 1.85 3.54
N GLU A 165 -25.29 1.22 4.28
CA GLU A 165 -24.11 1.91 4.82
C GLU A 165 -23.13 2.33 3.72
N ILE A 166 -22.88 1.46 2.73
CA ILE A 166 -22.06 1.78 1.56
C ILE A 166 -22.67 2.95 0.78
N ARG A 167 -23.99 2.94 0.57
CA ARG A 167 -24.70 4.05 -0.06
C ARG A 167 -24.47 5.35 0.71
N THR A 168 -24.61 5.34 2.04
CA THR A 168 -24.32 6.52 2.87
C THR A 168 -22.87 7.00 2.68
N ILE A 169 -21.90 6.10 2.65
CA ILE A 169 -20.48 6.46 2.42
C ILE A 169 -20.30 7.15 1.07
N VAL A 170 -20.90 6.63 0.01
CA VAL A 170 -20.83 7.21 -1.35
C VAL A 170 -21.53 8.56 -1.40
N THR A 171 -22.78 8.66 -0.93
CA THR A 171 -23.57 9.90 -0.98
C THR A 171 -23.01 11.02 -0.10
N THR A 172 -22.23 10.69 0.94
CA THR A 172 -21.59 11.68 1.81
C THR A 172 -20.19 12.06 1.37
N ALA A 173 -19.68 11.49 0.28
CA ALA A 173 -18.36 11.80 -0.27
C ALA A 173 -18.29 13.15 -1.02
N GLY A 174 -19.42 13.81 -1.24
CA GLY A 174 -19.48 15.14 -1.85
C GLY A 174 -19.01 15.11 -3.30
N ARG A 175 -17.85 15.72 -3.58
CA ARG A 175 -17.30 15.79 -4.96
C ARG A 175 -16.89 14.43 -5.52
N ASP A 176 -16.68 13.44 -4.66
CA ASP A 176 -16.29 12.09 -5.06
C ASP A 176 -17.50 11.13 -5.21
N GLU A 177 -18.74 11.59 -4.99
CA GLU A 177 -19.93 10.72 -5.04
C GLU A 177 -20.08 9.98 -6.38
N GLU A 178 -20.14 10.73 -7.50
CA GLU A 178 -20.28 10.16 -8.85
C GLU A 178 -19.14 9.18 -9.22
N PRO A 179 -17.84 9.54 -9.03
CA PRO A 179 -16.75 8.59 -9.24
C PRO A 179 -16.83 7.32 -8.41
N LEU A 180 -17.22 7.42 -7.13
CA LEU A 180 -17.34 6.25 -6.24
C LEU A 180 -18.54 5.37 -6.61
N LEU A 181 -19.65 5.98 -7.03
CA LEU A 181 -20.78 5.25 -7.58
C LEU A 181 -20.37 4.50 -8.85
N HIS A 182 -19.66 5.16 -9.76
CA HIS A 182 -19.15 4.54 -10.98
C HIS A 182 -18.22 3.36 -10.68
N LEU A 183 -17.33 3.48 -9.68
CA LEU A 183 -16.49 2.38 -9.21
C LEU A 183 -17.32 1.17 -8.76
N LEU A 184 -18.35 1.39 -7.94
CA LEU A 184 -19.22 0.31 -7.49
C LEU A 184 -20.01 -0.33 -8.62
N GLU A 185 -20.48 0.47 -9.58
CA GLU A 185 -21.16 -0.04 -10.77
C GLU A 185 -20.23 -0.89 -11.65
N GLN A 186 -18.96 -0.50 -11.78
CA GLN A 186 -17.96 -1.30 -12.50
C GLN A 186 -17.67 -2.61 -11.78
N LEU A 187 -17.50 -2.59 -10.46
CA LEU A 187 -17.29 -3.80 -9.66
C LEU A 187 -18.49 -4.75 -9.79
N ASP A 188 -19.70 -4.23 -9.68
CA ASP A 188 -20.91 -5.03 -9.81
C ASP A 188 -21.11 -5.60 -11.23
N SER A 189 -20.96 -4.78 -12.27
CA SER A 189 -21.20 -5.19 -13.66
C SER A 189 -20.23 -6.27 -14.14
N HIS A 190 -19.08 -6.39 -13.47
CA HIS A 190 -18.06 -7.40 -13.75
C HIS A 190 -18.00 -8.49 -12.68
N GLU A 191 -19.10 -8.70 -11.96
CA GLU A 191 -19.28 -9.78 -10.99
C GLU A 191 -18.20 -9.80 -9.90
N CYS A 192 -17.71 -8.63 -9.53
CA CYS A 192 -16.63 -8.48 -8.56
C CYS A 192 -17.12 -8.35 -7.11
N LEU A 193 -18.42 -8.11 -6.92
CA LEU A 193 -19.03 -7.99 -5.60
C LEU A 193 -19.60 -9.33 -5.11
N ALA A 194 -19.39 -9.62 -3.84
CA ALA A 194 -20.07 -10.67 -3.08
C ALA A 194 -21.16 -10.01 -2.24
N VAL A 195 -22.40 -10.51 -2.36
CA VAL A 195 -23.56 -10.02 -1.61
C VAL A 195 -24.13 -11.16 -0.79
N THR A 196 -24.38 -10.91 0.50
CA THR A 196 -24.91 -11.91 1.43
C THR A 196 -25.90 -11.30 2.41
N ASP A 197 -26.81 -12.11 2.95
CA ASP A 197 -27.76 -11.62 3.97
C ASP A 197 -27.16 -11.54 5.39
N ARG A 198 -25.91 -12.00 5.56
CA ARG A 198 -25.24 -12.06 6.87
C ARG A 198 -23.74 -11.80 6.74
N SER A 199 -23.22 -10.89 7.55
CA SER A 199 -21.79 -10.86 7.83
C SER A 199 -21.47 -11.93 8.88
N SER A 200 -20.57 -12.85 8.54
CA SER A 200 -20.13 -13.92 9.45
C SER A 200 -18.62 -13.90 9.74
N VAL A 201 -17.86 -13.06 9.05
CA VAL A 201 -16.38 -13.02 9.12
C VAL A 201 -15.91 -12.84 10.56
N ARG A 202 -16.38 -11.79 11.25
CA ARG A 202 -15.99 -11.52 12.63
C ARG A 202 -16.35 -12.66 13.57
N THR A 203 -17.58 -13.18 13.50
CA THR A 203 -18.04 -14.27 14.36
C THR A 203 -17.24 -15.54 14.12
N GLN A 204 -17.00 -15.91 12.86
CA GLN A 204 -16.17 -17.07 12.50
C GLN A 204 -14.75 -16.96 13.09
N TRP A 205 -14.13 -15.78 13.03
CA TRP A 205 -12.83 -15.56 13.65
C TRP A 205 -12.88 -15.63 15.18
N LEU A 206 -13.94 -15.11 15.81
CA LEU A 206 -14.13 -15.23 17.27
C LEU A 206 -14.38 -16.67 17.71
N ASP A 207 -15.05 -17.47 16.89
CA ASP A 207 -15.32 -18.89 17.18
C ASP A 207 -14.09 -19.77 16.91
N ALA A 208 -13.27 -19.41 15.92
CA ALA A 208 -12.10 -20.18 15.50
C ALA A 208 -10.81 -19.88 16.27
N THR A 209 -10.79 -18.81 17.08
CA THR A 209 -9.61 -18.41 17.88
C THR A 209 -9.98 -18.34 19.37
N GLN A 210 -8.99 -18.15 20.23
CA GLN A 210 -9.13 -17.86 21.65
C GLN A 210 -8.60 -16.46 21.97
N ASP A 211 -8.98 -15.92 23.13
CA ASP A 211 -8.39 -14.66 23.61
C ASP A 211 -6.86 -14.82 23.73
N ARG A 212 -6.12 -13.82 23.24
CA ARG A 212 -4.65 -13.76 23.18
C ARG A 212 -4.00 -14.69 22.16
N ASP A 213 -4.76 -15.31 21.29
CA ASP A 213 -4.17 -16.04 20.16
C ASP A 213 -3.42 -15.08 19.23
N THR A 214 -2.28 -15.56 18.73
CA THR A 214 -1.55 -14.95 17.63
C THR A 214 -1.65 -15.87 16.42
N VAL A 215 -2.24 -15.37 15.35
CA VAL A 215 -2.41 -16.08 14.08
C VAL A 215 -1.44 -15.51 13.07
N HIS A 216 -0.62 -16.39 12.49
CA HIS A 216 0.26 -16.02 11.39
C HIS A 216 -0.52 -16.06 10.07
N LEU A 217 -0.68 -14.90 9.45
CA LEU A 217 -1.45 -14.66 8.22
C LEU A 217 -0.58 -14.77 6.95
N GLY A 218 0.65 -15.27 7.09
CA GLY A 218 1.59 -15.44 5.99
C GLY A 218 2.58 -14.28 5.92
N HIS A 219 3.79 -14.59 5.43
CA HIS A 219 4.91 -13.65 5.35
C HIS A 219 5.20 -12.91 6.65
N ALA A 220 4.92 -11.61 6.75
CA ALA A 220 5.11 -10.78 7.93
C ALA A 220 3.82 -10.56 8.74
N ALA A 221 2.66 -10.91 8.16
CA ALA A 221 1.36 -10.55 8.72
C ALA A 221 1.00 -11.39 9.96
N LEU A 222 0.73 -10.71 11.07
CA LEU A 222 0.23 -11.30 12.30
C LEU A 222 -1.09 -10.67 12.70
N MET A 223 -2.01 -11.50 13.17
CA MET A 223 -3.22 -11.04 13.84
C MET A 223 -3.21 -11.53 15.28
N TYR A 224 -3.30 -10.59 16.21
CA TYR A 224 -3.44 -10.88 17.63
C TYR A 224 -4.88 -10.61 18.09
N ARG A 225 -5.47 -11.56 18.79
CA ARG A 225 -6.79 -11.39 19.39
C ARG A 225 -6.68 -10.86 20.82
N GLN A 226 -7.45 -9.83 21.13
CA GLN A 226 -7.66 -9.34 22.49
C GLN A 226 -9.17 -9.22 22.77
N GLN A 227 -9.72 -10.15 23.54
CA GLN A 227 -11.14 -10.30 23.83
C GLN A 227 -11.94 -10.46 22.53
N ASP A 228 -12.71 -9.43 22.16
CA ASP A 228 -13.46 -9.36 20.90
C ASP A 228 -12.74 -8.49 19.85
N ARG A 229 -11.54 -8.00 20.13
CA ARG A 229 -10.77 -7.14 19.22
C ARG A 229 -9.70 -7.93 18.50
N PHE A 230 -9.41 -7.49 17.27
CA PHE A 230 -8.32 -8.02 16.46
C PHE A 230 -7.33 -6.90 16.21
N LEU A 231 -6.06 -7.12 16.54
CA LEU A 231 -4.95 -6.20 16.30
C LEU A 231 -4.10 -6.78 15.18
N TRP A 232 -3.78 -5.97 14.17
CA TRP A 232 -3.00 -6.41 13.02
C TRP A 232 -1.58 -5.87 13.11
N PHE A 233 -0.62 -6.68 12.75
CA PHE A 233 0.78 -6.30 12.64
C PHE A 233 1.24 -6.65 11.23
N ASP A 234 1.81 -5.67 10.53
CA ASP A 234 2.31 -5.80 9.16
C ASP A 234 1.35 -6.58 8.25
N PRO A 235 0.08 -6.16 8.13
CA PRO A 235 -0.91 -6.88 7.34
C PRO A 235 -0.55 -6.73 5.88
N TRP A 236 0.29 -7.65 5.40
CA TRP A 236 0.72 -7.75 4.02
C TRP A 236 -0.45 -8.28 3.17
N LEU A 237 -1.36 -7.39 2.81
CA LEU A 237 -2.56 -7.69 2.03
C LEU A 237 -2.23 -7.70 0.53
N ILE A 238 -1.44 -8.67 0.06
CA ILE A 238 -1.13 -8.76 -1.38
C ILE A 238 -2.40 -9.07 -2.18
N PRO A 239 -2.61 -8.43 -3.35
CA PRO A 239 -3.49 -8.96 -4.38
C PRO A 239 -3.14 -10.42 -4.70
N TRP A 240 -4.11 -11.32 -4.84
CA TRP A 240 -3.80 -12.72 -5.18
C TRP A 240 -2.98 -12.78 -6.48
N PHE A 241 -1.74 -13.28 -6.41
CA PHE A 241 -0.98 -13.58 -7.60
C PHE A 241 -1.67 -14.74 -8.32
N ALA A 242 -2.11 -14.53 -9.55
CA ALA A 242 -2.75 -15.57 -10.35
C ALA A 242 -1.85 -16.81 -10.56
N GLU A 243 -0.54 -16.68 -10.38
CA GLU A 243 0.41 -17.80 -10.39
C GLU A 243 0.57 -18.53 -9.04
N SER A 244 0.00 -17.99 -7.94
CA SER A 244 0.04 -18.64 -6.63
C SER A 244 -1.11 -19.65 -6.48
N PRO A 245 -0.81 -20.94 -6.22
CA PRO A 245 -1.84 -21.97 -6.02
C PRO A 245 -2.63 -21.79 -4.71
N VAL A 246 -2.19 -20.90 -3.81
CA VAL A 246 -2.84 -20.60 -2.54
C VAL A 246 -3.29 -19.12 -2.57
N PRO A 247 -4.57 -18.83 -2.28
CA PRO A 247 -5.04 -17.45 -2.20
C PRO A 247 -4.29 -16.68 -1.10
N SER A 248 -3.79 -15.49 -1.43
CA SER A 248 -3.31 -14.53 -0.44
C SER A 248 -4.47 -14.17 0.50
N LEU A 249 -4.17 -13.84 1.75
CA LEU A 249 -5.20 -13.49 2.71
C LEU A 249 -5.93 -12.21 2.29
N TRP A 250 -7.21 -12.40 1.97
CA TRP A 250 -8.06 -11.38 1.38
C TRP A 250 -8.76 -10.55 2.47
N ALA A 251 -8.87 -9.23 2.28
CA ALA A 251 -9.50 -8.36 3.26
C ALA A 251 -10.95 -8.75 3.60
N SER A 252 -11.71 -9.33 2.66
CA SER A 252 -13.08 -9.80 2.91
C SER A 252 -13.17 -11.12 3.70
N LEU A 253 -12.03 -11.78 3.94
CA LEU A 253 -11.93 -12.98 4.78
C LEU A 253 -11.36 -12.66 6.17
N LEU A 254 -11.00 -11.40 6.44
CA LEU A 254 -10.34 -10.97 7.66
C LEU A 254 -11.27 -10.11 8.53
N PRO A 255 -11.18 -10.19 9.87
CA PRO A 255 -12.04 -9.42 10.74
C PRO A 255 -11.54 -7.96 10.79
N GLU A 256 -12.46 -6.99 10.83
CA GLU A 256 -12.09 -5.57 10.92
C GLU A 256 -11.11 -5.31 12.09
N PRO A 257 -9.93 -4.72 11.82
CA PRO A 257 -8.93 -4.47 12.86
C PRO A 257 -9.36 -3.34 13.78
N ALA A 258 -9.13 -3.51 15.09
CA ALA A 258 -9.25 -2.43 16.06
C ALA A 258 -8.04 -1.48 16.02
N ALA A 259 -6.88 -1.98 15.59
CA ALA A 259 -5.69 -1.19 15.29
C ALA A 259 -4.78 -1.95 14.33
N VAL A 260 -3.96 -1.21 13.59
CA VAL A 260 -2.91 -1.72 12.70
C VAL A 260 -1.57 -1.17 13.19
N PHE A 261 -0.58 -2.05 13.33
CA PHE A 261 0.78 -1.74 13.72
C PHE A 261 1.71 -2.08 12.57
N LEU A 262 2.57 -1.13 12.20
CA LEU A 262 3.55 -1.31 11.14
C LEU A 262 4.94 -1.28 11.75
N THR A 263 5.73 -2.33 11.57
CA THR A 263 7.07 -2.43 12.15
C THR A 263 8.08 -1.60 11.35
N HIS A 264 7.98 -1.64 10.02
CA HIS A 264 8.77 -0.83 9.10
C HIS A 264 8.12 -0.75 7.71
N ASP A 265 8.70 0.08 6.85
CA ASP A 265 8.20 0.40 5.52
C ASP A 265 8.97 -0.37 4.44
N HIS A 266 8.64 -1.64 4.28
CA HIS A 266 9.01 -2.42 3.11
C HIS A 266 7.72 -3.01 2.49
N ASP A 267 7.76 -3.26 1.17
CA ASP A 267 6.65 -3.79 0.36
C ASP A 267 6.04 -5.09 0.90
N ASP A 268 6.80 -5.79 1.74
CA ASP A 268 6.46 -7.07 2.31
C ASP A 268 5.81 -6.95 3.71
N HIS A 269 5.72 -5.73 4.27
CA HIS A 269 5.00 -5.38 5.50
C HIS A 269 3.78 -4.50 5.23
N VAL A 270 3.87 -3.65 4.20
CA VAL A 270 2.80 -2.78 3.69
C VAL A 270 2.92 -2.80 2.17
N ASP A 271 1.89 -3.27 1.46
CA ASP A 271 1.86 -3.09 0.00
C ASP A 271 1.22 -1.72 -0.29
N PRO A 272 2.00 -0.69 -0.67
CA PRO A 272 1.46 0.65 -0.91
C PRO A 272 0.57 0.70 -2.15
N ARG A 273 0.43 -0.38 -2.91
CA ARG A 273 -0.43 -0.44 -4.11
C ARG A 273 -1.86 -0.88 -3.79
N THR A 274 -2.13 -1.31 -2.56
CA THR A 274 -3.41 -1.91 -2.10
C THR A 274 -3.87 -1.35 -0.77
#